data_AF-A0A944XCV9-F1
#
_entry.id   AF-A0A944XCV9-F1
#
_cell.length_a   1.000
_cell.length_b   1.000
_cell.length_c   1.000
_cell.angle_alpha   90.00
_cell.angle_beta   90.00
_cell.angle_gamma   90.00
#
_symmetry.space_group_name_H-M   'P 1'
#
loop_
_entity.id
_entity.type
_entity.pdbx_description
1 polymer ?
#
loop_
_entity_poly.entity_id
_entity_poly.type
_entity_poly.pdbx_seq_one_letter_code
_entity_poly.pdbx_strand_id
1 'polypeptide(L)'
;MNTGKIKNWNEVGGKSGRVVVITSHAGSATRAVFQKKVMKKAEYVKGVRKVKTTRDEVKLVQRFKGGIGAVSEGFVSLNPGKVKVIKTKRISRPLSFITKGDPDPEVQKVIDFLHTEEAKKHFK
;
A
#
# COMPACT_ATOMS: atom_id res chain seq x y z
N MET A 1 -4.61 -9.81 11.87
CA MET A 1 -3.48 -8.93 12.20
C MET A 1 -3.90 -7.47 12.25
N ASN A 2 -4.23 -6.83 11.11
CA ASN A 2 -4.52 -5.38 11.06
C ASN A 2 -5.66 -4.90 11.98
N THR A 3 -6.63 -5.75 12.28
CA THR A 3 -7.76 -5.49 13.19
C THR A 3 -7.49 -5.87 14.65
N GLY A 4 -6.33 -6.45 14.96
CA GLY A 4 -5.96 -6.90 16.31
C GLY A 4 -6.47 -8.29 16.70
N LYS A 5 -7.20 -8.99 15.81
CA LYS A 5 -7.63 -10.40 16.03
C LYS A 5 -6.47 -11.40 16.13
N ILE A 6 -5.33 -11.04 15.54
CA ILE A 6 -4.08 -11.82 15.61
C ILE A 6 -3.04 -10.85 16.14
N LYS A 7 -2.44 -11.16 17.29
CA LYS A 7 -1.57 -10.24 18.05
C LYS A 7 -0.12 -10.71 18.09
N ASN A 8 0.14 -11.98 17.80
CA ASN A 8 1.45 -12.60 17.74
C ASN A 8 1.62 -13.40 16.43
N TRP A 9 2.83 -13.41 15.88
CA TRP A 9 3.17 -14.14 14.66
C TRP A 9 3.10 -15.66 14.83
N ASN A 10 3.24 -16.20 16.04
CA ASN A 10 3.09 -17.64 16.28
C ASN A 10 1.65 -18.14 16.07
N GLU A 11 0.64 -17.29 16.22
CA GLU A 11 -0.77 -17.62 15.96
C GLU A 11 -1.03 -17.96 14.48
N VAL A 12 -0.09 -17.65 13.59
CA VAL A 12 -0.14 -18.00 12.16
C VAL A 12 1.04 -18.89 11.73
N GLY A 13 1.66 -19.60 12.68
CA GLY A 13 2.77 -20.53 12.42
C GLY A 13 4.13 -19.86 12.22
N GLY A 14 4.26 -18.56 12.52
CA GLY A 14 5.54 -17.85 12.51
C GLY A 14 6.34 -18.03 13.81
N LYS A 15 7.53 -17.42 13.86
CA LYS A 15 8.29 -17.29 15.11
C LYS A 15 7.51 -16.40 16.09
N SER A 16 7.55 -16.73 17.38
CA SER A 16 6.92 -15.90 18.42
C SER A 16 7.44 -14.47 18.36
N GLY A 17 6.51 -13.52 18.32
CA GLY A 17 6.78 -12.10 18.24
C GLY A 17 5.50 -11.29 18.10
N ARG A 18 5.40 -10.18 18.83
CA ARG A 18 4.24 -9.29 18.76
C ARG A 18 4.08 -8.72 17.35
N VAL A 19 2.85 -8.75 16.83
CA VAL A 19 2.49 -8.04 15.59
C VAL A 19 2.41 -6.55 15.87
N VAL A 20 3.16 -5.77 15.09
CA VAL A 20 3.16 -4.31 15.14
C VAL A 20 2.57 -3.80 13.83
N VAL A 21 1.30 -3.38 13.88
CA VAL A 21 0.61 -2.85 12.70
C VAL A 21 1.03 -1.40 12.47
N ILE A 22 1.45 -1.10 11.25
CA ILE A 22 1.87 0.22 10.78
C ILE A 22 0.97 0.60 9.60
N THR A 23 0.54 1.86 9.55
CA THR A 23 -0.27 2.38 8.45
C THR A 23 0.00 3.85 8.19
N SER A 24 -0.16 4.29 6.95
CA SER A 24 -0.07 5.70 6.55
C SER A 24 -1.26 6.55 7.03
N HIS A 25 -1.18 7.87 6.80
CA HIS A 25 -2.21 8.86 7.15
C HIS A 25 -3.57 8.54 6.51
N ALA A 26 -4.66 9.09 7.05
CA ALA A 26 -6.03 8.75 6.63
C ALA A 26 -6.35 9.10 5.17
N GLY A 27 -5.72 10.15 4.62
CA GLY A 27 -5.82 10.53 3.20
C GLY A 27 -5.06 9.62 2.22
N SER A 28 -4.36 8.59 2.69
CA SER A 28 -3.63 7.66 1.82
C SER A 28 -4.60 6.82 1.00
N ALA A 29 -4.56 6.97 -0.33
CA ALA A 29 -5.36 6.16 -1.25
C ALA A 29 -5.07 4.65 -1.09
N THR A 30 -3.79 4.29 -0.88
CA THR A 30 -3.40 2.88 -0.65
C THR A 30 -4.05 2.34 0.63
N ARG A 31 -4.03 3.12 1.71
CA ARG A 31 -4.70 2.75 2.97
C ARG A 31 -6.20 2.57 2.76
N ALA A 32 -6.86 3.52 2.09
CA ALA A 32 -8.30 3.45 1.84
C ALA A 32 -8.68 2.19 1.05
N VAL A 33 -7.90 1.85 0.02
CA VAL A 33 -8.12 0.66 -0.81
C VAL A 33 -7.87 -0.62 -0.02
N PHE A 34 -6.79 -0.68 0.75
CA PHE A 34 -6.49 -1.83 1.60
C PHE A 34 -7.57 -2.05 2.66
N GLN A 35 -8.00 -0.98 3.33
CA GLN A 35 -9.05 -1.06 4.33
C GLN A 35 -10.37 -1.55 3.70
N LYS A 36 -10.74 -1.02 2.52
CA LYS A 36 -11.96 -1.43 1.82
C LYS A 36 -11.89 -2.88 1.31
N LYS A 37 -10.84 -3.25 0.57
CA LYS A 37 -10.74 -4.54 -0.14
C LYS A 37 -10.25 -5.70 0.74
N VAL A 38 -9.33 -5.45 1.66
CA VAL A 38 -8.71 -6.50 2.50
C VAL A 38 -9.34 -6.54 3.88
N MET A 39 -9.53 -5.37 4.52
CA MET A 39 -10.09 -5.32 5.87
C MET A 39 -11.62 -5.25 5.89
N LYS A 40 -12.29 -5.22 4.73
CA LYS A 40 -13.75 -5.09 4.60
C LYS A 40 -14.30 -3.89 5.40
N LYS A 41 -13.62 -2.75 5.31
CA LYS A 41 -13.90 -1.50 6.04
C LYS A 41 -13.78 -1.59 7.57
N ALA A 42 -13.20 -2.67 8.12
CA ALA A 42 -12.95 -2.75 9.55
C ALA A 42 -11.95 -1.69 10.03
N GLU A 43 -12.05 -1.31 11.29
CA GLU A 43 -11.09 -0.44 11.94
C GLU A 43 -9.74 -1.13 12.16
N TYR A 44 -8.69 -0.31 12.14
CA TYR A 44 -7.36 -0.77 12.54
C TYR A 44 -7.32 -1.06 14.04
N VAL A 45 -6.41 -1.94 14.44
CA VAL A 45 -6.16 -2.25 15.84
C VAL A 45 -5.88 -0.99 16.66
N LYS A 46 -6.41 -0.95 17.89
CA LYS A 46 -6.07 0.12 18.85
C LYS A 46 -4.54 0.18 19.03
N GLY A 47 -3.98 1.40 18.99
CA GLY A 47 -2.54 1.60 19.07
C GLY A 47 -1.75 1.31 17.79
N VAL A 48 -2.42 1.20 16.63
CA VAL A 48 -1.75 1.16 15.32
C VAL A 48 -0.77 2.33 15.17
N ARG A 49 0.44 2.06 14.67
CA ARG A 49 1.44 3.10 14.42
C ARG A 49 1.10 3.82 13.12
N LYS A 50 0.69 5.09 13.22
CA LYS A 50 0.38 5.95 12.07
C LYS A 50 1.63 6.72 11.65
N VAL A 51 1.90 6.77 10.35
CA VAL A 51 3.01 7.53 9.77
C VAL A 51 2.53 8.55 8.74
N LYS A 52 3.37 9.54 8.44
CA LYS A 52 3.01 10.65 7.54
C LYS A 52 2.95 10.23 6.08
N THR A 53 3.77 9.30 5.62
CA THR A 53 3.82 8.89 4.21
C THR A 53 3.90 7.37 4.04
N THR A 54 3.52 6.87 2.86
CA THR A 54 3.71 5.45 2.49
C THR A 54 5.20 5.07 2.48
N ARG A 55 6.10 6.01 2.19
CA ARG A 55 7.55 5.78 2.27
C ARG A 55 8.00 5.56 3.71
N ASP A 56 7.45 6.31 4.65
CA ASP A 56 7.72 6.13 6.08
C ASP A 56 7.14 4.81 6.61
N GLU A 57 6.04 4.33 6.03
CA GLU A 57 5.45 3.03 6.36
C GLU A 57 6.43 1.91 6.04
N VAL A 58 7.03 1.92 4.84
CA VAL A 58 8.10 0.98 4.46
C VAL A 58 9.30 1.07 5.40
N LYS A 59 9.76 2.28 5.73
CA LYS A 59 10.90 2.48 6.65
C LYS A 59 10.61 1.95 8.05
N LEU A 60 9.39 2.18 8.56
CA LEU A 60 9.04 1.79 9.92
C LEU A 60 8.82 0.27 10.02
N VAL A 61 8.25 -0.37 8.99
CA VAL A 61 8.13 -1.85 8.92
C VAL A 61 9.52 -2.50 9.03
N GLN A 62 10.54 -1.94 8.39
CA GLN A 62 11.91 -2.45 8.48
C GLN A 62 12.50 -2.39 9.89
N ARG A 63 12.09 -1.41 10.71
CA ARG A 63 12.62 -1.20 12.07
C ARG A 63 12.01 -2.13 13.11
N PHE A 64 10.81 -2.65 12.86
CA PHE A 64 10.11 -3.55 13.77
C PHE A 64 10.18 -4.99 13.26
N LYS A 65 10.84 -5.89 14.01
CA LYS A 65 10.92 -7.32 13.64
C LYS A 65 9.55 -7.96 13.38
N GLY A 66 8.52 -7.53 14.12
CA GLY A 66 7.13 -7.96 13.95
C GLY A 66 6.24 -6.98 13.17
N GLY A 67 6.84 -6.02 12.47
CA GLY A 67 6.15 -4.96 11.73
C GLY A 67 5.39 -5.48 10.53
N ILE A 68 4.17 -4.99 10.32
CA ILE A 68 3.37 -5.26 9.13
C ILE A 68 2.67 -3.98 8.68
N GLY A 69 2.64 -3.75 7.37
CA GLY A 69 1.99 -2.60 6.73
C GLY A 69 1.50 -2.97 5.33
N ALA A 70 0.82 -2.03 4.67
CA ALA A 70 0.25 -2.20 3.34
C ALA A 70 0.63 -1.01 2.44
N VAL A 71 1.48 -1.30 1.45
CA VAL A 71 2.02 -0.30 0.52
C VAL A 71 1.79 -0.74 -0.93
N SER A 72 1.85 0.20 -1.88
CA SER A 72 1.78 -0.17 -3.30
C SER A 72 3.09 -0.82 -3.75
N GLU A 73 3.00 -1.64 -4.79
CA GLU A 73 4.12 -2.39 -5.36
C GLU A 73 5.30 -1.49 -5.72
N GLY A 74 5.06 -0.30 -6.28
CA GLY A 74 6.11 0.66 -6.58
C GLY A 74 7.00 1.03 -5.38
N PHE A 75 6.43 1.15 -4.17
CA PHE A 75 7.24 1.42 -2.97
C PHE A 75 8.08 0.21 -2.54
N VAL A 76 7.62 -1.01 -2.83
CA VAL A 76 8.41 -2.23 -2.60
C VAL A 76 9.56 -2.30 -3.59
N SER A 77 9.29 -2.06 -4.89
CA SER A 77 10.30 -2.10 -5.95
C SER A 77 11.43 -1.08 -5.73
N LEU A 78 11.12 0.07 -5.14
CA LEU A 78 12.11 1.08 -4.73
C LEU A 78 12.94 0.69 -3.49
N ASN A 79 12.62 -0.43 -2.82
CA ASN A 79 13.31 -0.90 -1.61
C ASN A 79 13.62 -2.41 -1.69
N PRO A 80 14.39 -2.86 -2.71
CA PRO A 80 14.62 -4.28 -2.97
C PRO A 80 15.30 -4.96 -1.78
N GLY A 81 14.78 -6.12 -1.37
CA GLY A 81 15.31 -6.93 -0.27
C GLY A 81 15.13 -6.34 1.13
N LYS A 82 14.61 -5.12 1.27
CA LYS A 82 14.43 -4.45 2.57
C LYS A 82 13.17 -4.92 3.31
N VAL A 83 12.14 -5.34 2.58
CA VAL A 83 10.87 -5.82 3.13
C VAL A 83 10.47 -7.13 2.47
N LYS A 84 9.73 -7.98 3.21
CA LYS A 84 9.14 -9.20 2.66
C LYS A 84 7.70 -8.92 2.24
N VAL A 85 7.33 -9.39 1.06
CA VAL A 85 5.96 -9.27 0.53
C VAL A 85 5.17 -10.53 0.85
N ILE A 86 4.01 -10.37 1.48
CA ILE A 86 3.07 -11.47 1.69
C ILE A 86 2.33 -11.72 0.36
N LYS A 87 2.45 -12.93 -0.19
CA LYS A 87 1.73 -13.32 -1.41
C LYS A 87 0.22 -13.34 -1.12
N THR A 88 -0.56 -12.67 -1.98
CA THR A 88 -2.02 -12.57 -1.87
C THR A 88 -2.66 -12.63 -3.25
N LYS A 89 -4.00 -12.71 -3.32
CA LYS A 89 -4.73 -12.43 -4.57
C LYS A 89 -4.42 -11.00 -5.03
N ARG A 90 -4.33 -10.75 -6.34
CA ARG A 90 -4.01 -9.42 -6.88
C ARG A 90 -5.01 -8.38 -6.35
N ILE A 91 -4.48 -7.35 -5.68
CA ILE A 91 -5.25 -6.19 -5.24
C ILE A 91 -4.84 -5.02 -6.13
N SER A 92 -5.66 -4.72 -7.14
CA SER A 92 -5.44 -3.59 -8.04
C SER A 92 -6.57 -2.56 -7.92
N ARG A 93 -6.30 -1.37 -8.42
CA ARG A 93 -7.28 -0.31 -8.66
C ARG A 93 -6.84 0.49 -9.89
N PRO A 94 -7.76 1.14 -10.60
CA PRO A 94 -7.37 2.10 -11.62
C PRO A 94 -6.57 3.25 -11.00
N LEU A 95 -5.62 3.74 -11.79
CA LEU A 95 -5.03 5.07 -11.63
C LEU A 95 -5.77 6.00 -12.59
N SER A 96 -6.03 7.23 -12.14
CA SER A 96 -6.85 8.18 -12.88
C SER A 96 -6.17 9.53 -12.90
N PHE A 97 -6.23 10.21 -14.04
CA PHE A 97 -6.02 11.65 -14.11
C PHE A 97 -7.33 12.35 -13.76
N ILE A 98 -7.22 13.45 -13.04
CA ILE A 98 -8.36 14.31 -12.69
C ILE A 98 -7.98 15.72 -13.14
N THR A 99 -8.76 16.27 -14.06
CA THR A 99 -8.61 17.63 -14.58
C THR A 99 -9.83 18.46 -14.18
N LYS A 100 -9.66 19.78 -14.11
CA LYS A 100 -10.78 20.71 -13.93
C LYS A 100 -11.15 21.26 -15.29
N GLY A 101 -12.16 20.68 -15.93
CA GLY A 101 -12.47 20.95 -17.34
C GLY A 101 -11.53 20.20 -18.27
N ASP A 102 -11.46 20.65 -19.51
CA ASP A 102 -10.60 20.05 -20.52
C ASP A 102 -9.11 20.27 -20.17
N PRO A 103 -8.24 19.25 -20.32
CA PRO A 103 -6.81 19.43 -20.14
C PRO A 103 -6.21 20.34 -21.20
N ASP A 104 -5.18 21.10 -20.82
CA ASP A 104 -4.36 21.83 -21.79
C ASP A 104 -3.74 20.88 -22.83
N PRO A 105 -3.42 21.34 -24.05
CA PRO A 105 -2.91 20.48 -25.12
C PRO A 105 -1.68 19.66 -24.74
N GLU A 106 -0.80 20.18 -23.87
CA GLU A 106 0.37 19.44 -23.38
C GLU A 106 0.00 18.31 -22.42
N VAL A 107 -0.97 18.54 -21.54
CA VAL A 107 -1.49 17.52 -20.62
C VAL A 107 -2.24 16.44 -21.41
N GLN A 108 -3.01 16.84 -22.43
CA GLN A 108 -3.70 15.89 -23.30
C GLN A 108 -2.71 14.94 -24.00
N LYS A 109 -1.58 15.44 -24.50
CA LYS A 109 -0.52 14.60 -25.10
C LYS A 109 -0.01 13.53 -24.12
N VAL A 110 0.16 13.87 -22.84
CA VAL A 110 0.57 12.90 -21.81
C VAL A 110 -0.52 11.87 -21.57
N ILE A 111 -1.78 12.30 -21.47
CA ILE A 111 -2.92 11.39 -21.30
C ILE A 111 -3.02 10.42 -22.49
N ASP A 112 -2.90 10.93 -23.72
CA ASP A 112 -2.97 10.12 -24.93
C ASP A 112 -1.81 9.12 -25.01
N PHE A 113 -0.59 9.56 -24.70
CA PHE A 113 0.57 8.68 -24.63
C PHE A 113 0.32 7.51 -23.67
N LEU A 114 -0.23 7.77 -22.48
CA LEU A 114 -0.48 6.72 -21.48
C LEU A 114 -1.53 5.67 -21.91
N HIS A 115 -2.33 5.96 -22.94
CA HIS A 115 -3.27 5.00 -23.53
C HIS A 115 -2.67 4.14 -24.65
N THR A 116 -1.46 4.45 -25.11
CA THR A 116 -0.76 3.69 -26.15
C THR A 116 -0.29 2.31 -25.66
N GLU A 117 -0.09 1.39 -26.60
CA GLU A 117 0.50 0.07 -26.29
C GLU A 117 1.95 0.16 -25.79
N GLU A 118 2.68 1.20 -26.21
CA GLU A 118 4.02 1.46 -25.69
C GLU A 118 3.98 1.79 -24.20
N ALA A 119 3.14 2.75 -23.79
CA ALA A 119 3.02 3.10 -22.37
C ALA A 119 2.51 1.93 -21.50
N LYS A 120 1.53 1.15 -21.98
CA LYS A 120 1.02 -0.02 -21.24
C LYS A 120 2.09 -1.08 -20.95
N LYS A 121 3.17 -1.15 -21.72
CA LYS A 121 4.31 -2.04 -21.43
C LYS A 121 5.05 -1.62 -20.16
N HIS A 122 5.10 -0.32 -19.88
CA HIS A 122 5.81 0.27 -18.74
C HIS A 122 4.91 0.48 -17.51
N PHE A 123 3.61 0.70 -17.72
CA PHE A 123 2.62 0.95 -16.66
C PHE A 123 1.58 -0.19 -16.62
N LYS A 124 1.85 -1.24 -15.81
CA LYS A 124 1.00 -2.44 -15.65
C LYS A 124 0.06 -2.42 -14.43
#